data_AF-A0A8T7GDW8-F1
#
_entry.id   AF-A0A8T7GDW8-F1
#
_cell.length_a   1.000
_cell.length_b   1.000
_cell.length_c   1.000
_cell.angle_alpha   90.00
_cell.angle_beta   90.00
_cell.angle_gamma   90.00
#
_symmetry.space_group_name_H-M   'P 1'
#
loop_
_entity.id
_entity.type
_entity.pdbx_description
1 polymer ?
#
loop_
_entity_poly.entity_id
_entity_poly.type
_entity_poly.pdbx_seq_one_letter_code
_entity_poly.pdbx_strand_id
1 'polypeptide(L)'
;MTDWDLLTPGIGLTSIGIVGVTISLSGIAKTFLDGMHAVSILTFFIGMMLLIPGLFKDGFPSSGRAKSATFLTLGFLVMFGMSGAVIVSGQVPSIYLYIGILAAIGIPASVLVYVSYKKPQYTKALGIIFISAAIAGGLAFYGFSLVTPKPAAPVEEEAPAVAPATPPVAPANIVEAKILAGASSEGNPDYSPDPLTVSKGNGVKWINEDNAPHTVTSKIDDGKTFDSSIILAKGEWTLDTSGIAEGTYDYFCTLHPFMAGVLTVSSGAAAPAAEAPSNEASEQPTAAAITTVSIVPGASAPTNPEFYSPGNVETAVGSTVTWRNDDSALHTATSGDGATGTTDGVFDSGFLKNGQEFKFVFDKAGEYDYFCVLHPFMTGHVSVK
;
A
#
# COMPACT_ATOMS: atom_id res chain seq x y z
N MET A 1 -24.56 40.60 -6.24
CA MET A 1 -23.26 39.91 -6.12
C MET A 1 -22.72 39.73 -7.52
N THR A 2 -21.58 40.36 -7.81
CA THR A 2 -20.92 40.34 -9.13
C THR A 2 -20.21 39.01 -9.37
N ASP A 3 -19.87 38.67 -10.62
CA ASP A 3 -19.04 37.49 -10.94
C ASP A 3 -17.71 37.51 -10.17
N TRP A 4 -17.17 38.72 -9.95
CA TRP A 4 -15.97 38.92 -9.15
C TRP A 4 -16.17 38.47 -7.70
N ASP A 5 -17.26 38.90 -7.06
CA ASP A 5 -17.53 38.57 -5.65
C ASP A 5 -17.70 37.05 -5.43
N LEU A 6 -18.14 36.33 -6.47
CA LEU A 6 -18.34 34.88 -6.42
C LEU A 6 -17.08 34.08 -6.75
N LEU A 7 -16.26 34.57 -7.68
CA LEU A 7 -15.06 33.86 -8.13
C LEU A 7 -13.85 34.12 -7.23
N THR A 8 -13.74 35.29 -6.61
CA THR A 8 -12.54 35.72 -5.88
C THR A 8 -12.11 34.74 -4.77
N PRO A 9 -13.03 34.23 -3.91
CA PRO A 9 -12.65 33.27 -2.88
C PRO A 9 -12.12 31.96 -3.47
N GLY A 10 -12.77 31.45 -4.53
CA GLY A 10 -12.36 30.24 -5.22
C GLY A 10 -11.00 30.39 -5.92
N ILE A 11 -10.81 31.47 -6.68
CA ILE A 11 -9.56 31.79 -7.39
C ILE A 11 -8.38 31.83 -6.41
N GLY A 12 -8.54 32.53 -5.28
CA GLY A 12 -7.49 32.65 -4.27
C GLY A 12 -7.09 31.30 -3.68
N LEU A 13 -8.07 30.52 -3.21
CA LEU A 13 -7.82 29.22 -2.57
C LEU A 13 -7.30 28.17 -3.56
N THR A 14 -7.81 28.11 -4.80
CA THR A 14 -7.28 27.22 -5.83
C THR A 14 -5.83 27.55 -6.16
N SER A 15 -5.49 28.84 -6.28
CA SER A 15 -4.13 29.26 -6.63
C SER A 15 -3.14 28.98 -5.49
N ILE A 16 -3.52 29.27 -4.24
CA ILE A 16 -2.69 28.95 -3.05
C ILE A 16 -2.54 27.44 -2.90
N GLY A 17 -3.63 26.70 -3.07
CA GLY A 17 -3.64 25.24 -2.95
C GLY A 17 -2.74 24.56 -3.97
N ILE A 18 -2.81 24.90 -5.26
CA ILE A 18 -1.99 24.24 -6.29
C ILE A 18 -0.49 24.57 -6.12
N VAL A 19 -0.17 25.81 -5.77
CA VAL A 19 1.23 26.21 -5.47
C VAL A 19 1.73 25.47 -4.24
N GLY A 20 0.92 25.38 -3.18
CA GLY A 20 1.22 24.63 -1.97
C GLY A 20 1.44 23.15 -2.25
N VAL A 21 0.58 22.52 -3.06
CA VAL A 21 0.74 21.11 -3.48
C VAL A 21 2.05 20.91 -4.22
N THR A 22 2.39 21.74 -5.19
CA THR A 22 3.63 21.55 -5.97
C THR A 22 4.89 21.83 -5.15
N ILE A 23 4.90 22.90 -4.33
CA ILE A 23 5.99 23.13 -3.38
C ILE A 23 6.10 21.94 -2.43
N SER A 24 4.96 21.40 -2.00
CA SER A 24 4.97 20.30 -1.06
C SER A 24 5.59 19.04 -1.65
N LEU A 25 5.26 18.74 -2.92
CA LEU A 25 5.83 17.63 -3.65
C LEU A 25 7.29 17.85 -4.07
N SER A 26 7.80 19.09 -4.07
CA SER A 26 9.18 19.42 -4.47
C SER A 26 10.26 19.11 -3.42
N GLY A 27 9.87 18.70 -2.20
CA GLY A 27 10.81 18.21 -1.18
C GLY A 27 11.64 19.28 -0.47
N ILE A 28 11.27 20.57 -0.55
CA ILE A 28 12.11 21.69 -0.09
C ILE A 28 12.16 21.86 1.45
N ALA A 29 11.30 21.23 2.28
CA ALA A 29 11.42 21.28 3.76
C ALA A 29 10.58 20.24 4.54
N LYS A 30 11.15 19.06 4.86
CA LYS A 30 10.42 17.83 5.24
C LYS A 30 9.46 17.89 6.45
N THR A 31 9.71 18.72 7.47
CA THR A 31 8.82 18.84 8.65
C THR A 31 7.62 19.78 8.46
N PHE A 32 7.65 20.66 7.46
CA PHE A 32 6.53 21.53 7.11
C PHE A 32 5.57 20.83 6.13
N LEU A 33 6.02 19.77 5.46
CA LEU A 33 5.37 19.13 4.32
C LEU A 33 4.17 18.26 4.70
N ASP A 34 4.26 17.37 5.68
CA ASP A 34 3.20 16.37 5.94
C ASP A 34 1.85 17.01 6.34
N GLY A 35 1.90 18.08 7.15
CA GLY A 35 0.72 18.87 7.47
C GLY A 35 0.27 19.78 6.31
N MET A 36 1.21 20.36 5.56
CA MET A 36 0.88 21.22 4.42
C MET A 36 0.31 20.48 3.23
N HIS A 37 0.64 19.20 3.01
CA HIS A 37 0.09 18.42 1.90
C HIS A 37 -1.43 18.34 2.01
N ALA A 38 -1.94 17.86 3.14
CA ALA A 38 -3.37 17.74 3.39
C ALA A 38 -4.06 19.11 3.36
N VAL A 39 -3.45 20.13 3.96
CA VAL A 39 -4.02 21.50 3.99
C VAL A 39 -4.01 22.13 2.59
N SER A 40 -2.97 21.94 1.78
CA SER A 40 -2.87 22.50 0.43
C SER A 40 -3.83 21.79 -0.53
N ILE A 41 -3.98 20.47 -0.40
CA ILE A 41 -4.97 19.69 -1.15
C ILE A 41 -6.38 20.12 -0.76
N LEU A 42 -6.68 20.22 0.53
CA LEU A 42 -7.99 20.66 1.00
C LEU A 42 -8.29 22.10 0.55
N THR A 43 -7.31 23.00 0.63
CA THR A 43 -7.41 24.39 0.17
C THR A 43 -7.66 24.46 -1.34
N PHE A 44 -6.97 23.62 -2.11
CA PHE A 44 -7.19 23.47 -3.54
C PHE A 44 -8.61 23.01 -3.86
N PHE A 45 -9.09 21.95 -3.19
CA PHE A 45 -10.44 21.40 -3.38
C PHE A 45 -11.54 22.39 -2.98
N ILE A 46 -11.43 23.04 -1.82
CA ILE A 46 -12.37 24.06 -1.37
C ILE A 46 -12.39 25.22 -2.36
N GLY A 47 -11.22 25.66 -2.85
CA GLY A 47 -11.13 26.67 -3.90
C GLY A 47 -11.89 26.27 -5.16
N MET A 48 -11.67 25.04 -5.64
CA MET A 48 -12.37 24.49 -6.81
C MET A 48 -13.89 24.42 -6.61
N MET A 49 -14.36 24.06 -5.42
CA MET A 49 -15.80 24.06 -5.10
C MET A 49 -16.39 25.47 -5.09
N LEU A 50 -15.67 26.45 -4.56
CA LEU A 50 -16.13 27.85 -4.52
C LEU A 50 -16.09 28.53 -5.90
N LEU A 51 -15.35 27.99 -6.87
CA LEU A 51 -15.40 28.45 -8.26
C LEU A 51 -16.71 28.07 -8.96
N ILE A 52 -17.36 26.98 -8.56
CA ILE A 52 -18.57 26.44 -9.21
C ILE A 52 -19.69 27.50 -9.28
N PRO A 53 -20.14 28.14 -8.18
CA PRO A 53 -21.21 29.13 -8.25
C PRO A 53 -20.89 30.32 -9.18
N GLY A 54 -19.63 30.79 -9.19
CA GLY A 54 -19.21 31.90 -10.05
C GLY A 54 -19.11 31.52 -11.52
N LEU A 55 -18.74 30.27 -11.82
CA LEU A 55 -18.64 29.74 -13.18
C LEU A 55 -20.03 29.49 -13.82
N PHE A 56 -21.02 29.14 -13.00
CA PHE A 56 -22.37 28.79 -13.46
C PHE A 56 -23.40 29.93 -13.38
N LYS A 57 -23.09 31.05 -12.71
CA LYS A 57 -24.07 32.13 -12.50
C LYS A 57 -24.49 32.83 -13.80
N ASP A 58 -23.57 33.04 -14.74
CA ASP A 58 -23.84 33.72 -16.03
C ASP A 58 -22.95 33.17 -17.18
N GLY A 59 -22.26 32.05 -16.97
CA GLY A 59 -21.26 31.51 -17.90
C GLY A 59 -19.86 32.12 -17.71
N PHE A 60 -19.20 32.52 -18.80
CA PHE A 60 -17.82 33.05 -18.71
C PHE A 60 -17.75 34.38 -17.96
N PRO A 61 -16.69 34.63 -17.15
CA PRO A 61 -16.56 35.86 -16.39
C PRO A 61 -16.65 37.09 -17.29
N SER A 62 -17.55 38.02 -16.95
CA SER A 62 -17.84 39.18 -17.80
C SER A 62 -16.90 40.37 -17.51
N SER A 63 -16.56 40.57 -16.23
CA SER A 63 -15.73 41.69 -15.76
C SER A 63 -14.24 41.51 -16.12
N GLY A 64 -13.55 42.63 -16.37
CA GLY A 64 -12.12 42.62 -16.69
C GLY A 64 -11.26 41.99 -15.58
N ARG A 65 -11.57 42.28 -14.31
CA ARG A 65 -10.86 41.72 -13.15
C ARG A 65 -11.03 40.21 -13.04
N ALA A 66 -12.26 39.71 -13.21
CA ALA A 66 -12.51 38.27 -13.14
C ALA A 66 -11.84 37.51 -14.30
N LYS A 67 -11.80 38.09 -15.51
CA LYS A 67 -11.04 37.52 -16.65
C LYS A 67 -9.56 37.42 -16.34
N SER A 68 -8.93 38.51 -15.90
CA SER A 68 -7.49 38.52 -15.57
C SER A 68 -7.14 37.51 -14.48
N ALA A 69 -7.94 37.45 -13.40
CA ALA A 69 -7.71 36.51 -12.32
C ALA A 69 -7.90 35.05 -12.75
N THR A 70 -8.89 34.76 -13.60
CA THR A 70 -9.11 33.42 -14.16
C THR A 70 -7.92 32.96 -15.00
N PHE A 71 -7.39 33.82 -15.86
CA PHE A 71 -6.20 33.50 -16.66
C PHE A 71 -4.95 33.29 -15.79
N LEU A 72 -4.80 34.07 -14.73
CA LEU A 72 -3.70 33.92 -13.78
C LEU A 72 -3.77 32.58 -13.05
N THR A 73 -4.95 32.20 -12.54
CA THR A 73 -5.18 30.91 -11.87
C THR A 73 -4.99 29.74 -12.82
N LEU A 74 -5.45 29.85 -14.07
CA LEU A 74 -5.21 28.84 -15.09
C LEU A 74 -3.71 28.71 -15.40
N GLY A 75 -2.99 29.83 -15.48
CA GLY A 75 -1.54 29.86 -15.61
C GLY A 75 -0.85 29.13 -14.47
N PHE A 76 -1.28 29.34 -13.22
CA PHE A 76 -0.76 28.61 -12.07
C PHE A 76 -1.11 27.12 -12.10
N LEU A 77 -2.35 26.75 -12.42
CA LEU A 77 -2.77 25.36 -12.58
C LEU A 77 -1.91 24.61 -13.61
N VAL A 78 -1.67 25.22 -14.76
CA VAL A 78 -0.86 24.60 -15.82
C VAL A 78 0.61 24.54 -15.42
N MET A 79 1.20 25.65 -14.97
CA MET A 79 2.61 25.70 -14.58
C MET A 79 2.91 24.74 -13.43
N PHE A 80 2.23 24.90 -12.30
CA PHE A 80 2.49 24.12 -11.09
C PHE A 80 1.98 22.69 -11.22
N GLY A 81 0.87 22.46 -11.95
CA GLY A 81 0.39 21.12 -12.26
C GLY A 81 1.37 20.34 -13.15
N MET A 82 1.95 20.98 -14.17
CA MET A 82 2.94 20.32 -15.03
C MET A 82 4.27 20.09 -14.29
N SER A 83 4.73 21.05 -13.49
CA SER A 83 5.89 20.86 -12.63
C SER A 83 5.69 19.72 -11.62
N GLY A 84 4.51 19.64 -10.99
CA GLY A 84 4.17 18.54 -10.09
C GLY A 84 4.14 17.18 -10.82
N ALA A 85 3.58 17.14 -12.02
CA ALA A 85 3.57 15.94 -12.85
C ALA A 85 4.98 15.44 -13.19
N VAL A 86 5.90 16.35 -13.56
CA VAL A 86 7.30 16.01 -13.83
C VAL A 86 7.97 15.43 -12.58
N ILE A 87 7.78 16.05 -11.42
CA ILE A 87 8.33 15.58 -10.14
C ILE A 87 7.83 14.16 -9.81
N VAL A 88 6.52 13.92 -9.89
CA VAL A 88 5.91 12.62 -9.55
C VAL A 88 6.24 11.54 -10.58
N SER A 89 6.48 11.92 -11.84
CA SER A 89 6.75 10.95 -12.91
C SER A 89 8.00 10.10 -12.70
N GLY A 90 8.97 10.58 -11.92
CA GLY A 90 10.15 9.80 -11.54
C GLY A 90 9.83 8.63 -10.61
N GLN A 91 8.69 8.68 -9.91
CA GLN A 91 8.24 7.65 -8.97
C GLN A 91 7.12 6.80 -9.55
N VAL A 92 6.22 7.41 -10.33
CA VAL A 92 5.04 6.76 -10.89
C VAL A 92 4.95 7.07 -12.39
N PRO A 93 5.63 6.28 -13.25
CA PRO A 93 5.68 6.56 -14.70
C PRO A 93 4.31 6.57 -15.38
N SER A 94 3.31 5.89 -14.82
CA SER A 94 1.93 5.86 -15.31
C SER A 94 1.20 7.21 -15.18
N ILE A 95 1.76 8.20 -14.47
CA ILE A 95 1.15 9.52 -14.31
C ILE A 95 0.92 10.24 -15.64
N TYR A 96 1.82 10.05 -16.62
CA TYR A 96 1.67 10.67 -17.94
C TYR A 96 0.51 10.09 -18.74
N LEU A 97 0.22 8.80 -18.57
CA LEU A 97 -0.96 8.16 -19.17
C LEU A 97 -2.25 8.76 -18.60
N TYR A 98 -2.30 8.94 -17.28
CA TYR A 98 -3.45 9.56 -16.63
C TYR A 98 -3.64 11.02 -17.08
N ILE A 99 -2.56 11.81 -17.15
CA ILE A 99 -2.60 13.19 -17.66
C ILE A 99 -3.05 13.23 -19.12
N GLY A 100 -2.55 12.31 -19.96
CA GLY A 100 -2.95 12.19 -21.35
C GLY A 100 -4.45 11.91 -21.50
N ILE A 101 -5.01 10.99 -20.70
CA ILE A 101 -6.44 10.68 -20.67
C ILE A 101 -7.25 11.91 -20.21
N LEU A 102 -6.84 12.56 -19.12
CA LEU A 102 -7.53 13.75 -18.61
C LEU A 102 -7.50 14.91 -19.62
N ALA A 103 -6.37 15.13 -20.30
CA ALA A 103 -6.27 16.15 -21.35
C ALA A 103 -7.13 15.82 -22.57
N ALA A 104 -7.17 14.54 -22.98
CA ALA A 104 -8.01 14.06 -24.07
C ALA A 104 -9.51 14.25 -23.78
N ILE A 105 -9.94 14.20 -22.51
CA ILE A 105 -11.34 14.45 -22.14
C ILE A 105 -11.60 15.94 -21.90
N GLY A 106 -10.72 16.59 -21.14
CA GLY A 106 -10.91 17.95 -20.62
C GLY A 106 -10.78 19.04 -21.68
N ILE A 107 -9.85 18.92 -22.63
CA ILE A 107 -9.65 19.92 -23.69
C ILE A 107 -10.87 19.99 -24.63
N PRO A 108 -11.38 18.87 -25.18
CA PRO A 108 -12.60 18.88 -25.98
C PRO A 108 -13.82 19.42 -25.22
N ALA A 109 -14.01 19.01 -23.96
CA ALA A 109 -15.11 19.48 -23.14
C ALA A 109 -15.07 21.01 -22.96
N SER A 110 -13.89 21.56 -22.65
CA SER A 110 -13.69 23.00 -22.46
C SER A 110 -13.95 23.79 -23.75
N VAL A 111 -13.50 23.27 -24.89
CA VAL A 111 -13.74 23.91 -26.20
C VAL A 111 -15.22 23.84 -26.57
N LEU A 112 -15.89 22.71 -26.33
CA LEU A 112 -17.32 22.56 -26.59
C LEU A 112 -18.13 23.58 -25.79
N VAL A 113 -17.80 23.76 -24.50
CA VAL A 113 -18.42 24.77 -23.63
C VAL A 113 -18.17 26.19 -24.17
N TYR A 114 -16.95 26.52 -24.57
CA TYR A 114 -16.62 27.84 -25.14
C TYR A 114 -17.35 28.14 -26.45
N VAL A 115 -17.38 27.18 -27.38
CA VAL A 115 -18.05 27.34 -28.68
C VAL A 115 -19.56 27.43 -28.50
N SER A 116 -20.13 26.64 -27.58
CA SER A 116 -21.56 26.69 -27.23
C SER A 116 -21.99 28.07 -26.73
N TYR A 117 -21.10 28.78 -26.04
CA TYR A 117 -21.37 30.10 -25.50
C TYR A 117 -21.28 31.23 -26.55
N LYS A 118 -20.36 31.15 -27.52
CA LYS A 118 -20.13 32.25 -28.49
C LYS A 118 -20.70 32.04 -29.90
N LYS A 119 -20.84 30.80 -30.39
CA LYS A 119 -21.26 30.52 -31.78
C LYS A 119 -22.08 29.21 -31.88
N PRO A 120 -23.37 29.22 -31.48
CA PRO A 120 -24.19 28.01 -31.38
C PRO A 120 -24.39 27.27 -32.71
N GLN A 121 -24.31 27.98 -33.84
CA GLN A 121 -24.50 27.40 -35.17
C GLN A 121 -23.38 26.41 -35.60
N TYR A 122 -22.18 26.51 -35.01
CA TYR A 122 -21.02 25.66 -35.36
C TYR A 122 -20.66 24.63 -34.27
N THR A 123 -21.38 24.62 -33.13
CA THR A 123 -21.08 23.78 -31.97
C THR A 123 -21.03 22.29 -32.30
N LYS A 124 -21.96 21.79 -33.13
CA LYS A 124 -22.02 20.36 -33.50
C LYS A 124 -20.81 19.94 -34.34
N ALA A 125 -20.42 20.74 -35.33
CA ALA A 125 -19.29 20.43 -36.21
C ALA A 125 -17.95 20.51 -35.46
N LEU A 126 -17.75 21.54 -34.63
CA LEU A 126 -16.55 21.68 -33.80
C LEU A 126 -16.47 20.58 -32.74
N GLY A 127 -17.58 20.17 -32.12
CA GLY A 127 -17.60 19.06 -31.17
C GLY A 127 -17.14 17.74 -31.78
N ILE A 128 -17.60 17.42 -33.00
CA ILE A 128 -17.17 16.21 -33.72
C ILE A 128 -15.66 16.25 -34.02
N ILE A 129 -15.13 17.38 -34.50
CA ILE A 129 -13.70 17.52 -34.81
C ILE A 129 -12.85 17.35 -33.56
N PHE A 130 -13.23 17.96 -32.44
CA PHE A 130 -12.47 17.90 -31.19
C PHE A 130 -12.50 16.51 -30.55
N ILE A 131 -13.67 15.84 -30.50
CA ILE A 131 -13.77 14.47 -29.99
C ILE A 131 -12.92 13.52 -30.84
N SER A 132 -12.99 13.66 -32.17
CA SER A 132 -12.20 12.84 -33.09
C SER A 132 -10.68 13.04 -32.91
N ALA A 133 -10.24 14.30 -32.77
CA ALA A 133 -8.84 14.64 -32.54
C ALA A 133 -8.34 14.15 -31.16
N ALA A 134 -9.18 14.20 -30.12
CA ALA A 134 -8.83 13.70 -28.80
C ALA A 134 -8.74 12.17 -28.74
N ILE A 135 -9.66 11.45 -29.40
CA ILE A 135 -9.58 10.00 -29.54
C ILE A 135 -8.30 9.62 -30.29
N ALA A 136 -8.00 10.31 -31.40
CA ALA A 136 -6.77 10.07 -32.14
C ALA A 136 -5.51 10.38 -31.31
N GLY A 137 -5.50 11.48 -30.55
CA GLY A 137 -4.41 11.85 -29.66
C GLY A 137 -4.20 10.86 -28.51
N GLY A 138 -5.28 10.40 -27.87
CA GLY A 138 -5.24 9.38 -26.83
C GLY A 138 -4.76 8.02 -27.34
N LEU A 139 -5.20 7.61 -28.53
CA LEU A 139 -4.74 6.38 -29.19
C LEU A 139 -3.26 6.46 -29.60
N ALA A 140 -2.82 7.60 -30.13
CA ALA A 140 -1.41 7.83 -30.46
C ALA A 140 -0.53 7.83 -29.19
N PHE A 141 -0.99 8.45 -28.11
CA PHE A 141 -0.28 8.48 -26.82
C PHE A 141 -0.19 7.07 -26.20
N TYR A 142 -1.30 6.31 -26.20
CA TYR A 142 -1.32 4.91 -25.78
C TYR A 142 -0.35 4.06 -26.61
N GLY A 143 -0.36 4.22 -27.94
CA GLY A 143 0.58 3.55 -28.83
C GLY A 143 2.05 3.87 -28.53
N PHE A 144 2.38 5.13 -28.25
CA PHE A 144 3.74 5.53 -27.86
C PHE A 144 4.15 5.03 -26.46
N SER A 145 3.22 4.90 -25.53
CA SER A 145 3.49 4.34 -24.19
C SER A 145 3.80 2.83 -24.19
N LEU A 146 3.51 2.13 -25.29
CA LEU A 146 3.93 0.73 -25.50
C LEU A 146 5.36 0.63 -26.09
N VAL A 147 5.94 1.76 -26.52
CA VAL A 147 7.26 1.84 -27.18
C VAL A 147 8.28 2.54 -26.29
N THR A 148 7.87 3.11 -25.14
CA THR A 148 8.81 3.59 -24.14
C THR A 148 9.69 2.42 -23.66
N PRO A 149 11.03 2.56 -23.65
CA PRO A 149 11.91 1.50 -23.21
C PRO A 149 11.50 1.03 -21.82
N LYS A 150 11.28 -0.28 -21.67
CA LYS A 150 11.14 -0.91 -20.37
C LYS A 150 12.30 -0.42 -19.49
N PRO A 151 12.05 0.10 -18.28
CA PRO A 151 13.14 0.42 -17.35
C PRO A 151 14.07 -0.79 -17.30
N ALA A 152 15.38 -0.55 -17.39
CA ALA A 152 16.35 -1.63 -17.27
C ALA A 152 16.00 -2.44 -16.02
N ALA A 153 15.95 -3.77 -16.17
CA ALA A 153 15.83 -4.63 -15.01
C ALA A 153 16.92 -4.21 -14.00
N PRO A 154 16.63 -4.18 -12.69
CA PRO A 154 17.67 -3.99 -11.69
C PRO A 154 18.81 -4.94 -12.03
N VAL A 155 20.02 -4.42 -12.16
CA VAL A 155 21.20 -5.26 -12.29
C VAL A 155 21.26 -6.04 -10.98
N GLU A 156 21.03 -7.35 -11.05
CA GLU A 156 21.27 -8.28 -9.97
C GLU A 156 22.78 -8.16 -9.66
N GLU A 157 23.11 -7.40 -8.62
CA GLU A 157 24.45 -7.40 -8.07
C GLU A 157 24.63 -8.76 -7.41
N GLU A 158 25.45 -9.63 -8.01
CA GLU A 158 25.87 -10.90 -7.42
C GLU A 158 26.46 -10.59 -6.04
N ALA A 159 25.68 -10.86 -5.00
CA ALA A 159 26.17 -10.88 -3.64
C ALA A 159 27.32 -11.90 -3.55
N PRO A 160 28.44 -11.57 -2.89
CA PRO A 160 29.54 -12.50 -2.73
C PRO A 160 29.05 -13.76 -2.02
N ALA A 161 29.39 -14.92 -2.59
CA ALA A 161 28.97 -16.23 -2.12
C ALA A 161 29.31 -16.42 -0.63
N VAL A 162 28.30 -16.35 0.23
CA VAL A 162 28.34 -16.95 1.56
C VAL A 162 28.09 -18.45 1.37
N ALA A 163 28.95 -19.27 1.97
CA ALA A 163 28.93 -20.72 1.83
C ALA A 163 27.53 -21.30 2.13
N PRO A 164 27.05 -22.31 1.38
CA PRO A 164 25.69 -22.82 1.55
C PRO A 164 25.55 -23.51 2.91
N ALA A 165 24.72 -22.92 3.78
CA ALA A 165 23.93 -23.69 4.73
C ALA A 165 23.04 -24.65 3.93
N THR A 166 22.87 -25.86 4.45
CA THR A 166 22.12 -26.93 3.80
C THR A 166 20.68 -26.46 3.50
N PRO A 167 20.21 -26.48 2.24
CA PRO A 167 18.85 -26.02 1.94
C PRO A 167 17.81 -26.91 2.64
N PRO A 168 16.69 -26.34 3.14
CA PRO A 168 15.58 -27.13 3.63
C PRO A 168 15.06 -28.02 2.50
N VAL A 169 14.80 -29.28 2.81
CA VAL A 169 14.27 -30.26 1.84
C VAL A 169 12.89 -29.79 1.40
N ALA A 170 12.72 -29.49 0.11
CA ALA A 170 11.42 -29.12 -0.45
C ALA A 170 10.40 -30.24 -0.23
N PRO A 171 9.13 -29.93 0.10
CA PRO A 171 8.14 -30.93 0.45
C PRO A 171 7.87 -31.89 -0.71
N ALA A 172 7.72 -33.18 -0.39
CA ALA A 172 7.75 -34.27 -1.37
C ALA A 172 6.50 -34.35 -2.28
N ASN A 173 5.41 -33.66 -1.94
CA ASN A 173 4.22 -33.49 -2.80
C ASN A 173 3.56 -32.14 -2.51
N ILE A 174 3.03 -31.46 -3.54
CA ILE A 174 2.35 -30.16 -3.39
C ILE A 174 0.88 -30.30 -3.79
N VAL A 175 -0.03 -29.93 -2.89
CA VAL A 175 -1.46 -29.75 -3.18
C VAL A 175 -1.69 -28.29 -3.58
N GLU A 176 -2.37 -28.04 -4.69
CA GLU A 176 -2.65 -26.68 -5.15
C GLU A 176 -3.99 -26.16 -4.61
N ALA A 177 -3.99 -24.90 -4.19
CA ALA A 177 -5.14 -24.13 -3.79
C ALA A 177 -5.10 -22.75 -4.47
N LYS A 178 -6.24 -22.06 -4.49
CA LYS A 178 -6.43 -20.80 -5.21
C LYS A 178 -7.12 -19.79 -4.32
N ILE A 179 -6.69 -18.54 -4.43
CA ILE A 179 -7.49 -17.38 -4.02
C ILE A 179 -8.22 -16.91 -5.27
N LEU A 180 -9.54 -16.98 -5.25
CA LEU A 180 -10.37 -16.85 -6.44
C LEU A 180 -10.47 -15.39 -6.92
N ALA A 181 -10.69 -15.21 -8.23
CA ALA A 181 -10.93 -13.88 -8.78
C ALA A 181 -12.18 -13.25 -8.17
N GLY A 182 -12.05 -12.03 -7.64
CA GLY A 182 -13.14 -11.32 -6.96
C GLY A 182 -13.33 -11.68 -5.48
N ALA A 183 -12.42 -12.48 -4.88
CA ALA A 183 -12.44 -12.82 -3.45
C ALA A 183 -12.33 -11.59 -2.53
N SER A 184 -11.77 -10.47 -3.02
CA SER A 184 -11.76 -9.18 -2.33
C SER A 184 -13.14 -8.51 -2.14
N SER A 185 -14.22 -9.08 -2.71
CA SER A 185 -15.58 -8.57 -2.54
C SER A 185 -16.39 -9.47 -1.62
N GLU A 186 -16.86 -8.93 -0.49
CA GLU A 186 -17.62 -9.67 0.51
C GLU A 186 -18.85 -10.38 -0.09
N GLY A 187 -18.98 -11.68 0.20
CA GLY A 187 -20.05 -12.55 -0.30
C GLY A 187 -19.71 -13.34 -1.57
N ASN A 188 -18.55 -13.08 -2.21
CA ASN A 188 -18.03 -13.94 -3.26
C ASN A 188 -17.31 -15.18 -2.68
N PRO A 189 -17.11 -16.26 -3.46
CA PRO A 189 -16.25 -17.37 -3.06
C PRO A 189 -14.78 -16.94 -2.90
N ASP A 190 -14.13 -17.34 -1.80
CA ASP A 190 -12.81 -16.84 -1.41
C ASP A 190 -11.65 -17.76 -1.82
N TYR A 191 -11.55 -18.94 -1.20
CA TYR A 191 -10.50 -19.94 -1.41
C TYR A 191 -11.06 -21.19 -2.10
N SER A 192 -10.22 -21.89 -2.87
CA SER A 192 -10.60 -23.16 -3.51
C SER A 192 -9.44 -24.14 -3.65
N PRO A 193 -9.60 -25.44 -3.30
CA PRO A 193 -10.79 -26.00 -2.66
C PRO A 193 -10.94 -25.49 -1.22
N ASP A 194 -12.18 -25.46 -0.73
CA ASP A 194 -12.51 -25.18 0.67
C ASP A 194 -13.67 -26.10 1.11
N PRO A 195 -13.45 -27.06 2.03
CA PRO A 195 -12.23 -27.30 2.80
C PRO A 195 -11.11 -27.93 1.96
N LEU A 196 -9.86 -27.69 2.39
CA LEU A 196 -8.65 -28.24 1.80
C LEU A 196 -8.04 -29.30 2.73
N THR A 197 -7.59 -30.42 2.18
CA THR A 197 -6.93 -31.51 2.94
C THR A 197 -5.55 -31.81 2.37
N VAL A 198 -4.56 -31.95 3.24
CA VAL A 198 -3.18 -32.27 2.88
C VAL A 198 -2.58 -33.28 3.86
N SER A 199 -1.68 -34.13 3.36
CA SER A 199 -0.94 -35.04 4.23
C SER A 199 0.18 -34.32 4.97
N LYS A 200 0.41 -34.64 6.24
CA LYS A 200 1.55 -34.08 7.00
C LYS A 200 2.88 -34.36 6.27
N GLY A 201 3.72 -33.33 6.15
CA GLY A 201 5.00 -33.39 5.42
C GLY A 201 4.89 -33.12 3.91
N ASN A 202 3.68 -32.89 3.40
CA ASN A 202 3.46 -32.35 2.06
C ASN A 202 3.36 -30.81 2.10
N GLY A 203 3.41 -30.21 0.92
CA GLY A 203 3.22 -28.78 0.72
C GLY A 203 1.80 -28.45 0.28
N VAL A 204 1.35 -27.24 0.61
CA VAL A 204 0.15 -26.64 0.02
C VAL A 204 0.54 -25.33 -0.64
N LYS A 205 0.28 -25.18 -1.94
CA LYS A 205 0.60 -23.97 -2.69
C LYS A 205 -0.68 -23.20 -3.02
N TRP A 206 -0.82 -22.00 -2.48
CA TRP A 206 -1.87 -21.06 -2.88
C TRP A 206 -1.39 -20.17 -4.01
N ILE A 207 -2.21 -20.01 -5.03
CA ILE A 207 -1.99 -19.09 -6.15
C ILE A 207 -3.06 -18.00 -6.09
N ASN A 208 -2.63 -16.73 -6.13
CA ASN A 208 -3.57 -15.60 -6.15
C ASN A 208 -4.07 -15.32 -7.58
N GLU A 209 -5.30 -15.75 -7.87
CA GLU A 209 -5.95 -15.47 -9.16
C GLU A 209 -6.70 -14.12 -9.18
N ASP A 210 -6.95 -13.52 -8.00
CA ASP A 210 -7.53 -12.19 -7.85
C ASP A 210 -6.56 -11.09 -8.30
N ASN A 211 -7.10 -9.89 -8.52
CA ASN A 211 -6.32 -8.68 -8.82
C ASN A 211 -5.91 -7.91 -7.56
N ALA A 212 -6.48 -8.25 -6.40
CA ALA A 212 -6.15 -7.70 -5.10
C ALA A 212 -5.06 -8.53 -4.39
N PRO A 213 -4.22 -7.91 -3.54
CA PRO A 213 -3.33 -8.64 -2.65
C PRO A 213 -4.13 -9.38 -1.56
N HIS A 214 -3.64 -10.54 -1.14
CA HIS A 214 -4.33 -11.42 -0.18
C HIS A 214 -3.34 -12.16 0.73
N THR A 215 -3.83 -12.77 1.80
CA THR A 215 -3.04 -13.66 2.68
C THR A 215 -3.76 -14.99 2.91
N VAL A 216 -3.02 -15.96 3.44
CA VAL A 216 -3.48 -17.25 3.97
C VAL A 216 -2.88 -17.37 5.36
N THR A 217 -3.65 -16.98 6.37
CA THR A 217 -3.15 -16.78 7.73
C THR A 217 -3.98 -17.60 8.72
N SER A 218 -3.34 -18.42 9.55
CA SER A 218 -4.04 -19.24 10.56
C SER A 218 -4.82 -18.37 11.54
N LYS A 219 -6.08 -18.71 11.77
CA LYS A 219 -7.00 -17.88 12.57
C LYS A 219 -6.86 -18.12 14.07
N ILE A 220 -6.56 -19.34 14.48
CA ILE A 220 -6.57 -19.74 15.90
C ILE A 220 -5.53 -18.99 16.73
N ASP A 221 -4.48 -18.50 16.08
CA ASP A 221 -3.32 -17.90 16.71
C ASP A 221 -2.76 -16.72 15.93
N ASP A 222 -3.62 -16.07 15.14
CA ASP A 222 -3.31 -14.88 14.35
C ASP A 222 -2.02 -15.03 13.51
N GLY A 223 -1.89 -16.16 12.81
CA GLY A 223 -0.79 -16.45 11.88
C GLY A 223 0.41 -17.17 12.47
N LYS A 224 0.44 -17.44 13.79
CA LYS A 224 1.59 -18.12 14.42
C LYS A 224 1.78 -19.56 13.93
N THR A 225 0.71 -20.28 13.60
CA THR A 225 0.81 -21.64 13.06
C THR A 225 1.28 -21.58 11.60
N PHE A 226 0.68 -20.69 10.81
CA PHE A 226 1.18 -20.34 9.48
C PHE A 226 0.66 -18.98 9.04
N ASP A 227 1.50 -18.22 8.35
CA ASP A 227 1.13 -17.00 7.66
C ASP A 227 1.86 -16.93 6.32
N SER A 228 1.12 -16.69 5.25
CA SER A 228 1.70 -16.47 3.93
C SER A 228 2.35 -15.10 3.75
N SER A 229 2.09 -14.17 4.67
CA SER A 229 2.27 -12.73 4.42
C SER A 229 1.47 -12.32 3.16
N ILE A 230 1.87 -11.25 2.48
CA ILE A 230 1.18 -10.75 1.29
C ILE A 230 1.49 -11.62 0.06
N ILE A 231 0.44 -12.18 -0.54
CA ILE A 231 0.45 -12.78 -1.87
C ILE A 231 -0.11 -11.73 -2.84
N LEU A 232 0.77 -11.09 -3.61
CA LEU A 232 0.37 -10.15 -4.67
C LEU A 232 -0.44 -10.86 -5.78
N ALA A 233 -1.12 -10.08 -6.63
CA ALA A 233 -1.83 -10.64 -7.78
C ALA A 233 -0.89 -11.50 -8.65
N LYS A 234 -1.34 -12.73 -8.98
CA LYS A 234 -0.55 -13.76 -9.67
C LYS A 234 0.64 -14.33 -8.89
N GLY A 235 0.84 -13.91 -7.65
CA GLY A 235 1.80 -14.49 -6.73
C GLY A 235 1.37 -15.87 -6.23
N GLU A 236 2.33 -16.58 -5.66
CA GLU A 236 2.12 -17.90 -5.05
C GLU A 236 2.86 -18.00 -3.72
N TRP A 237 2.33 -18.80 -2.80
CA TRP A 237 2.97 -19.14 -1.54
C TRP A 237 2.74 -20.60 -1.21
N THR A 238 3.78 -21.27 -0.70
CA THR A 238 3.72 -22.71 -0.35
C THR A 238 3.96 -22.91 1.14
N LEU A 239 2.99 -23.49 1.84
CA LEU A 239 3.13 -23.98 3.21
C LEU A 239 3.78 -25.36 3.23
N ASP A 240 4.85 -25.55 4.00
CA ASP A 240 5.33 -26.89 4.37
C ASP A 240 4.62 -27.37 5.64
N THR A 241 3.92 -28.49 5.55
CA THR A 241 3.18 -29.05 6.69
C THR A 241 4.00 -29.99 7.58
N SER A 242 5.30 -30.17 7.31
CA SER A 242 6.17 -31.05 8.12
C SER A 242 6.19 -30.65 9.61
N GLY A 243 6.23 -29.33 9.87
CA GLY A 243 6.21 -28.74 11.21
C GLY A 243 4.80 -28.48 11.78
N ILE A 244 3.75 -28.69 11.00
CA ILE A 244 2.37 -28.42 11.42
C ILE A 244 1.83 -29.66 12.15
N ALA A 245 1.17 -29.43 13.29
CA ALA A 245 0.49 -30.52 14.00
C ALA A 245 -0.66 -31.07 13.13
N GLU A 246 -1.03 -32.33 13.35
CA GLU A 246 -2.22 -32.85 12.68
C GLU A 246 -3.46 -32.21 13.29
N GLY A 247 -4.42 -31.83 12.46
CA GLY A 247 -5.58 -31.06 12.93
C GLY A 247 -6.31 -30.33 11.82
N THR A 248 -7.35 -29.61 12.23
CA THR A 248 -8.11 -28.69 11.38
C THR A 248 -7.80 -27.26 11.79
N TYR A 249 -7.47 -26.44 10.80
CA TYR A 249 -7.04 -25.05 10.96
C TYR A 249 -7.96 -24.15 10.13
N ASP A 250 -8.73 -23.32 10.82
CA ASP A 250 -9.36 -22.17 10.18
C ASP A 250 -8.27 -21.18 9.78
N TYR A 251 -8.36 -20.64 8.57
CA TYR A 251 -7.49 -19.57 8.09
C TYR A 251 -8.30 -18.47 7.43
N PHE A 252 -7.72 -17.29 7.31
CA PHE A 252 -8.38 -16.12 6.78
C PHE A 252 -7.40 -15.19 6.05
N CYS A 253 -7.95 -14.19 5.35
CA CYS A 253 -7.17 -13.09 4.76
C CYS A 253 -7.12 -11.91 5.72
N THR A 254 -5.92 -11.43 6.06
CA THR A 254 -5.75 -10.31 7.01
C THR A 254 -6.19 -8.97 6.43
N LEU A 255 -6.15 -8.81 5.10
CA LEU A 255 -6.61 -7.61 4.38
C LEU A 255 -8.13 -7.58 4.24
N HIS A 256 -8.74 -8.75 4.09
CA HIS A 256 -10.16 -8.93 3.88
C HIS A 256 -10.69 -9.98 4.88
N PRO A 257 -10.90 -9.62 6.17
CA PRO A 257 -11.15 -10.61 7.24
C PRO A 257 -12.40 -11.48 7.09
N PHE A 258 -13.28 -11.15 6.15
CA PHE A 258 -14.43 -11.97 5.78
C PHE A 258 -14.04 -13.20 4.95
N MET A 259 -12.87 -13.19 4.29
CA MET A 259 -12.36 -14.33 3.54
C MET A 259 -11.90 -15.41 4.51
N ALA A 260 -12.53 -16.58 4.48
CA ALA A 260 -12.22 -17.68 5.38
C ALA A 260 -12.08 -18.99 4.62
N GLY A 261 -11.22 -19.88 5.12
CA GLY A 261 -11.10 -21.25 4.61
C GLY A 261 -10.67 -22.21 5.71
N VAL A 262 -10.74 -23.50 5.41
CA VAL A 262 -10.42 -24.59 6.35
C VAL A 262 -9.34 -25.50 5.76
N LEU A 263 -8.24 -25.68 6.49
CA LEU A 263 -7.15 -26.59 6.17
C LEU A 263 -7.15 -27.79 7.12
N THR A 264 -7.16 -29.01 6.59
CA THR A 264 -7.00 -30.24 7.38
C THR A 264 -5.64 -30.88 7.08
N VAL A 265 -4.80 -31.04 8.10
CA VAL A 265 -3.51 -31.74 8.04
C VAL A 265 -3.66 -33.11 8.70
N SER A 266 -3.38 -34.20 7.98
CA SER A 266 -3.53 -35.58 8.50
C SER A 266 -2.49 -36.54 7.94
N SER A 267 -2.18 -37.66 8.60
CA SER A 267 -1.22 -38.67 8.09
C SER A 267 -1.82 -39.76 7.19
N GLY A 268 -3.09 -39.65 6.78
CA GLY A 268 -3.75 -40.64 5.91
C GLY A 268 -5.23 -40.36 5.64
N ALA A 269 -5.75 -40.91 4.53
CA ALA A 269 -6.98 -40.55 3.83
C ALA A 269 -8.27 -40.31 4.64
N ALA A 270 -9.06 -39.35 4.18
CA ALA A 270 -10.28 -38.76 4.76
C ALA A 270 -11.46 -39.71 5.04
N ALA A 271 -12.21 -39.46 6.14
CA ALA A 271 -13.69 -39.47 6.29
C ALA A 271 -14.08 -38.98 7.74
N PRO A 272 -15.34 -38.58 8.07
CA PRO A 272 -15.67 -37.20 8.47
C PRO A 272 -16.17 -36.99 9.93
N ALA A 273 -16.06 -35.71 10.34
CA ALA A 273 -16.84 -34.92 11.30
C ALA A 273 -17.45 -35.57 12.57
N ALA A 274 -17.03 -35.09 13.75
CA ALA A 274 -17.92 -34.77 14.89
C ALA A 274 -17.20 -34.00 16.02
N GLU A 275 -17.82 -32.87 16.38
CA GLU A 275 -17.98 -32.21 17.70
C GLU A 275 -16.79 -31.83 18.61
N ALA A 276 -16.83 -30.56 19.05
CA ALA A 276 -16.04 -29.94 20.11
C ALA A 276 -16.32 -30.59 21.49
N PRO A 277 -15.44 -30.41 22.52
CA PRO A 277 -15.44 -29.13 23.26
C PRO A 277 -14.10 -28.68 23.91
N SER A 278 -14.04 -27.36 24.13
CA SER A 278 -13.53 -26.55 25.26
C SER A 278 -12.26 -26.90 26.09
N ASN A 279 -11.50 -25.82 26.31
CA ASN A 279 -10.67 -25.42 27.47
C ASN A 279 -9.43 -26.26 27.82
N GLU A 280 -8.25 -25.62 27.85
CA GLU A 280 -7.58 -25.30 29.11
C GLU A 280 -6.42 -24.31 28.94
N ALA A 281 -6.19 -23.55 30.01
CA ALA A 281 -5.13 -22.57 30.15
C ALA A 281 -3.74 -23.21 30.26
N SER A 282 -2.68 -22.48 29.87
CA SER A 282 -1.32 -22.70 30.37
C SER A 282 -0.61 -21.34 30.42
N GLU A 283 -0.39 -20.83 31.64
CA GLU A 283 0.86 -20.92 32.41
C GLU A 283 1.99 -20.05 31.83
N GLN A 284 2.15 -18.89 32.47
CA GLN A 284 3.18 -17.90 32.22
C GLN A 284 4.45 -18.25 33.03
N PRO A 285 5.64 -18.33 32.41
CA PRO A 285 6.89 -18.44 33.16
C PRO A 285 7.31 -17.10 33.81
N THR A 286 8.00 -17.25 34.93
CA THR A 286 8.52 -16.24 35.86
C THR A 286 9.40 -15.15 35.22
N ALA A 287 9.29 -13.95 35.79
CA ALA A 287 9.85 -12.67 35.32
C ALA A 287 11.37 -12.67 35.08
N ALA A 288 11.76 -12.68 33.81
CA ALA A 288 12.99 -12.05 33.32
C ALA A 288 12.73 -10.57 33.04
N ALA A 289 13.78 -9.74 33.06
CA ALA A 289 13.68 -8.30 32.82
C ALA A 289 12.99 -8.01 31.47
N ILE A 290 11.84 -7.33 31.52
CA ILE A 290 11.08 -6.96 30.34
C ILE A 290 11.71 -5.70 29.76
N THR A 291 12.34 -5.82 28.58
CA THR A 291 12.75 -4.65 27.82
C THR A 291 11.66 -4.35 26.79
N THR A 292 11.01 -3.19 26.92
CA THR A 292 9.99 -2.74 25.96
C THR A 292 10.61 -1.78 24.96
N VAL A 293 10.38 -2.04 23.68
CA VAL A 293 10.70 -1.21 22.53
C VAL A 293 9.40 -0.57 22.03
N SER A 294 9.34 0.75 22.00
CA SER A 294 8.25 1.52 21.41
C SER A 294 8.54 1.76 19.93
N ILE A 295 7.57 1.47 19.06
CA ILE A 295 7.56 2.00 17.69
C ILE A 295 6.99 3.41 17.78
N VAL A 296 7.86 4.40 17.65
CA VAL A 296 7.54 5.77 18.09
C VAL A 296 6.53 6.45 17.15
N PRO A 297 5.75 7.43 17.65
CA PRO A 297 4.88 8.22 16.79
C PRO A 297 5.59 8.82 15.57
N GLY A 298 5.01 8.60 14.39
CA GLY A 298 5.57 9.04 13.11
C GLY A 298 6.73 8.19 12.59
N ALA A 299 6.99 6.99 13.12
CA ALA A 299 8.07 6.12 12.67
C ALA A 299 7.94 5.72 11.18
N SER A 300 6.73 5.74 10.64
CA SER A 300 6.45 5.54 9.20
C SER A 300 7.07 6.60 8.28
N ALA A 301 7.56 7.73 8.80
CA ALA A 301 8.25 8.73 8.01
C ALA A 301 9.77 8.47 8.01
N PRO A 302 10.44 8.27 6.85
CA PRO A 302 11.90 8.02 6.80
C PRO A 302 12.79 9.12 7.39
N THR A 303 12.21 10.27 7.72
CA THR A 303 12.88 11.39 8.40
C THR A 303 12.85 11.35 9.91
N ASN A 304 12.08 10.44 10.50
CA ASN A 304 12.01 10.36 11.95
C ASN A 304 13.42 10.05 12.48
N PRO A 305 13.95 10.82 13.45
CA PRO A 305 15.28 10.56 14.00
C PRO A 305 15.40 9.20 14.69
N GLU A 306 14.27 8.60 15.07
CA GLU A 306 14.20 7.32 15.76
C GLU A 306 12.94 6.58 15.29
N PHE A 307 13.02 5.25 15.14
CA PHE A 307 11.90 4.43 14.67
C PHE A 307 11.43 3.47 15.76
N TYR A 308 12.39 2.75 16.32
CA TYR A 308 12.25 1.92 17.51
C TYR A 308 12.97 2.61 18.65
N SER A 309 12.34 2.71 19.83
CA SER A 309 12.93 3.32 21.03
C SER A 309 12.83 2.38 22.23
N PRO A 310 13.95 1.90 22.79
CA PRO A 310 15.31 2.15 22.31
C PRO A 310 15.58 1.45 20.96
N GLY A 311 16.37 2.10 20.09
CA GLY A 311 16.73 1.53 18.78
C GLY A 311 17.71 0.36 18.86
N ASN A 312 18.54 0.34 19.90
CA ASN A 312 19.42 -0.76 20.26
C ASN A 312 19.04 -1.28 21.65
N VAL A 313 18.71 -2.57 21.72
CA VAL A 313 18.42 -3.26 22.97
C VAL A 313 19.61 -4.15 23.33
N GLU A 314 20.11 -4.03 24.55
CA GLU A 314 21.00 -5.05 25.13
C GLU A 314 20.22 -5.88 26.16
N THR A 315 20.28 -7.20 26.06
CA THR A 315 19.57 -8.10 26.97
C THR A 315 20.33 -9.41 27.19
N ALA A 316 19.92 -10.20 28.19
CA ALA A 316 20.54 -11.49 28.49
C ALA A 316 19.81 -12.64 27.80
N VAL A 317 20.51 -13.75 27.53
CA VAL A 317 19.87 -15.00 27.05
C VAL A 317 18.71 -15.41 27.98
N GLY A 318 17.57 -15.76 27.38
CA GLY A 318 16.32 -16.11 28.05
C GLY A 318 15.42 -14.90 28.36
N SER A 319 15.83 -13.68 28.01
CA SER A 319 15.01 -12.48 28.24
C SER A 319 13.93 -12.30 27.18
N THR A 320 12.85 -11.62 27.57
CA THR A 320 11.76 -11.25 26.66
C THR A 320 11.89 -9.79 26.25
N VAL A 321 11.91 -9.52 24.95
CA VAL A 321 11.75 -8.17 24.41
C VAL A 321 10.30 -8.00 23.95
N THR A 322 9.69 -6.89 24.33
CA THR A 322 8.32 -6.53 23.90
C THR A 322 8.40 -5.35 22.94
N TRP A 323 7.85 -5.47 21.74
CA TRP A 323 7.62 -4.33 20.85
C TRP A 323 6.20 -3.87 20.99
N ARG A 324 5.99 -2.56 21.11
CA ARG A 324 4.66 -1.93 21.18
C ARG A 324 4.55 -0.88 20.11
N ASN A 325 3.48 -0.91 19.33
CA ASN A 325 3.26 0.14 18.34
C ASN A 325 2.57 1.36 18.97
N ASP A 326 3.31 2.44 19.22
CA ASP A 326 2.76 3.72 19.67
C ASP A 326 2.54 4.72 18.51
N ASP A 327 2.93 4.35 17.29
CA ASP A 327 2.56 5.06 16.07
C ASP A 327 1.12 4.75 15.64
N SER A 328 0.52 5.70 14.92
CA SER A 328 -0.79 5.55 14.31
C SER A 328 -0.79 4.67 13.05
N ALA A 329 0.37 4.56 12.38
CA ALA A 329 0.57 3.69 11.23
C ALA A 329 0.73 2.22 11.65
N LEU A 330 0.41 1.29 10.76
CA LEU A 330 0.74 -0.12 10.93
C LEU A 330 2.26 -0.30 10.84
N HIS A 331 2.80 -1.15 11.71
CA HIS A 331 4.23 -1.49 11.71
C HIS A 331 4.44 -2.96 12.02
N THR A 332 5.64 -3.44 11.77
CA THR A 332 6.11 -4.75 12.23
C THR A 332 7.45 -4.58 12.95
N ALA A 333 7.86 -5.59 13.70
CA ALA A 333 9.23 -5.84 14.11
C ALA A 333 9.58 -7.24 13.59
N THR A 334 10.32 -7.29 12.49
CA THR A 334 10.59 -8.53 11.74
C THR A 334 12.10 -8.67 11.58
N SER A 335 12.65 -9.81 12.01
CA SER A 335 14.10 -10.05 11.98
C SER A 335 14.64 -10.18 10.55
N GLY A 336 15.80 -9.59 10.33
CA GLY A 336 16.45 -9.53 9.04
C GLY A 336 17.03 -8.16 8.73
N ASP A 337 17.32 -7.93 7.45
CA ASP A 337 18.00 -6.73 6.97
C ASP A 337 17.03 -5.82 6.21
N GLY A 338 16.75 -4.66 6.79
CA GLY A 338 15.89 -3.65 6.18
C GLY A 338 16.48 -2.98 4.94
N ALA A 339 17.81 -3.00 4.75
CA ALA A 339 18.45 -2.44 3.56
C ALA A 339 18.20 -3.29 2.32
N THR A 340 18.15 -4.61 2.48
CA THR A 340 17.87 -5.58 1.40
C THR A 340 16.40 -6.00 1.37
N GLY A 341 15.66 -5.77 2.47
CA GLY A 341 14.28 -6.24 2.67
C GLY A 341 14.19 -7.75 2.93
N THR A 342 15.31 -8.42 3.26
CA THR A 342 15.34 -9.86 3.47
C THR A 342 15.03 -10.21 4.92
N THR A 343 14.08 -11.11 5.12
CA THR A 343 13.76 -11.70 6.44
C THR A 343 14.60 -12.95 6.67
N ASP A 344 15.09 -13.15 7.89
CA ASP A 344 15.87 -14.35 8.26
C ASP A 344 15.04 -15.41 9.02
N GLY A 345 13.78 -15.08 9.37
CA GLY A 345 12.82 -15.99 9.99
C GLY A 345 13.05 -16.24 11.49
N VAL A 346 13.90 -15.46 12.17
CA VAL A 346 14.12 -15.60 13.63
C VAL A 346 12.89 -15.15 14.42
N PHE A 347 12.29 -14.00 14.09
CA PHE A 347 11.01 -13.55 14.62
C PHE A 347 10.28 -12.63 13.65
N ASP A 348 8.95 -12.65 13.71
CA ASP A 348 8.09 -11.70 13.01
C ASP A 348 6.91 -11.35 13.92
N SER A 349 6.72 -10.06 14.17
CA SER A 349 5.58 -9.59 14.96
C SER A 349 4.24 -9.69 14.22
N GLY A 350 4.26 -9.84 12.89
CA GLY A 350 3.12 -9.49 12.05
C GLY A 350 2.76 -8.01 12.18
N PHE A 351 1.61 -7.61 11.62
CA PHE A 351 1.17 -6.21 11.71
C PHE A 351 0.69 -5.83 13.11
N LEU A 352 1.40 -4.90 13.72
CA LEU A 352 1.02 -4.22 14.94
C LEU A 352 0.21 -2.98 14.59
N LYS A 353 -1.06 -2.94 15.01
CA LYS A 353 -1.89 -1.72 15.06
C LYS A 353 -1.49 -0.85 16.25
N ASN A 354 -1.92 0.41 16.23
CA ASN A 354 -1.71 1.31 17.36
C ASN A 354 -2.16 0.66 18.69
N GLY A 355 -1.25 0.64 19.65
CA GLY A 355 -1.39 0.04 20.97
C GLY A 355 -1.17 -1.48 21.05
N GLN A 356 -0.97 -2.19 19.94
CA GLN A 356 -0.68 -3.62 19.97
C GLN A 356 0.77 -3.91 20.36
N GLU A 357 0.96 -5.06 21.00
CA GLU A 357 2.26 -5.53 21.48
C GLU A 357 2.61 -6.90 20.88
N PHE A 358 3.89 -7.07 20.56
CA PHE A 358 4.51 -8.35 20.23
C PHE A 358 5.59 -8.65 21.25
N LYS A 359 5.74 -9.93 21.64
CA LYS A 359 6.73 -10.38 22.61
C LYS A 359 7.53 -11.51 22.01
N PHE A 360 8.85 -11.43 22.10
CA PHE A 360 9.76 -12.49 21.66
C PHE A 360 10.79 -12.81 22.75
N VAL A 361 11.06 -14.11 22.92
CA VAL A 361 12.07 -14.60 23.88
C VAL A 361 13.32 -14.96 23.11
N PHE A 362 14.43 -14.33 23.44
CA PHE A 362 15.73 -14.66 22.83
C PHE A 362 16.41 -15.77 23.63
N ASP A 363 16.42 -16.98 23.10
CA ASP A 363 16.97 -18.18 23.76
C ASP A 363 18.44 -18.47 23.40
N LYS A 364 19.02 -17.69 22.49
CA LYS A 364 20.41 -17.81 22.02
C LYS A 364 21.11 -16.46 22.11
N ALA A 365 22.39 -16.50 22.48
CA ALA A 365 23.25 -15.33 22.41
C ALA A 365 23.54 -15.00 20.94
N GLY A 366 23.60 -13.72 20.62
CA GLY A 366 23.78 -13.26 19.25
C GLY A 366 23.36 -11.82 19.03
N GLU A 367 23.55 -11.37 17.80
CA GLU A 367 23.16 -10.07 17.31
C GLU A 367 21.99 -10.25 16.34
N TYR A 368 20.90 -9.52 16.57
CA TYR A 368 19.65 -9.64 15.84
C TYR A 368 19.24 -8.28 15.30
N ASP A 369 19.50 -8.06 14.01
CA ASP A 369 18.93 -6.94 13.27
C ASP A 369 17.47 -7.24 12.91
N TYR A 370 16.65 -6.19 12.93
CA TYR A 370 15.25 -6.29 12.54
C TYR A 370 14.77 -5.00 11.92
N PHE A 371 13.67 -5.09 11.18
CA PHE A 371 13.11 -3.97 10.45
C PHE A 371 11.58 -4.04 10.39
N CYS A 372 10.96 -2.95 9.92
CA CYS A 372 9.53 -2.93 9.60
C CYS A 372 9.34 -3.29 8.13
N VAL A 373 8.57 -4.35 7.82
CA VAL A 373 8.40 -4.80 6.43
C VAL A 373 7.61 -3.80 5.57
N LEU A 374 6.75 -2.98 6.17
CA LEU A 374 6.04 -1.89 5.48
C LEU A 374 6.95 -0.70 5.18
N HIS A 375 7.97 -0.52 6.02
CA HIS A 375 8.84 0.65 6.03
C HIS A 375 10.30 0.16 6.20
N PRO A 376 10.94 -0.44 5.17
CA PRO A 376 12.20 -1.16 5.36
C PRO A 376 13.37 -0.32 5.90
N PHE A 377 13.28 1.00 5.79
CA PHE A 377 14.23 1.94 6.39
C PHE A 377 14.13 2.03 7.92
N MET A 378 13.05 1.55 8.53
CA MET A 378 12.91 1.45 9.98
C MET A 378 13.69 0.23 10.45
N THR A 379 14.91 0.44 10.93
CA THR A 379 15.76 -0.63 11.45
C THR A 379 15.94 -0.49 12.97
N GLY A 380 16.07 -1.64 13.63
CA GLY A 380 16.41 -1.74 15.03
C GLY A 380 17.33 -2.94 15.25
N HIS A 381 17.89 -3.02 16.46
CA HIS A 381 18.90 -4.02 16.78
C HIS A 381 18.75 -4.55 18.20
N VAL A 382 18.94 -5.86 18.38
CA VAL A 382 18.99 -6.52 19.70
C VAL A 382 20.30 -7.29 19.84
N SER A 383 21.09 -6.97 20.86
CA SER A 383 22.28 -7.71 21.28
C SER A 383 21.94 -8.57 22.50
N VAL A 384 22.12 -9.89 22.38
CA VAL A 384 21.81 -10.88 23.42
C VAL A 384 23.12 -11.48 23.95
N LYS A 385 23.41 -11.25 25.23
CA LYS A 385 24.67 -11.63 25.89
C LYS A 385 24.52 -12.72 26.95
#